data_AF-A0A2D6XAL9-F1
#
_entry.id   AF-A0A2D6XAL9-F1
#
_cell.length_a   1.000
_cell.length_b   1.000
_cell.length_c   1.000
_cell.angle_alpha   90.00
_cell.angle_beta   90.00
_cell.angle_gamma   90.00
#
_symmetry.space_group_name_H-M   'P 1'
#
loop_
_entity.id
_entity.type
_entity.pdbx_description
1 polymer ?
#
loop_
_entity_poly.entity_id
_entity_poly.type
_entity_poly.pdbx_seq_one_letter_code
_entity_poly.pdbx_strand_id
1 'polypeptide(L)'
;MEASEAQVINFLVAALSSCGLLILWFDTNFLIDYLKLFRLTRFTYIEEYEKELFDNPDIKFFDFVLIKEPNFLNKLLACPLCLGFWLSAFCCILATKSILLIFSCYPLTLFLYYIFKRCQKNF
;
A
#
# COMPACT_ATOMS: atom_id res chain seq x y z
N MET A 1 12.56 22.98 23.10
CA MET A 1 11.23 23.03 22.47
C MET A 1 11.31 22.55 21.03
N GLU A 2 12.25 23.07 20.25
CA GLU A 2 12.46 22.74 18.81
C GLU A 2 12.65 21.25 18.49
N ALA A 3 13.37 20.49 19.33
CA ALA A 3 13.61 19.06 19.09
C ALA A 3 12.33 18.20 19.16
N SER A 4 11.36 18.58 20.01
CA SER A 4 10.09 17.85 20.12
C SER A 4 9.17 18.17 18.94
N GLU A 5 9.19 19.41 18.45
CA GLU A 5 8.37 19.85 17.32
C GLU A 5 8.81 19.18 16.01
N ALA A 6 10.12 19.11 15.77
CA ALA A 6 10.68 18.40 14.61
C ALA A 6 10.31 16.91 14.61
N GLN A 7 10.30 16.27 15.78
CA GLN A 7 9.94 14.85 15.91
C GLN A 7 8.45 14.61 15.59
N VAL A 8 7.56 15.51 16.02
CA VAL A 8 6.12 15.43 15.71
C VAL A 8 5.87 15.63 14.22
N ILE A 9 6.54 16.61 13.59
CA ILE A 9 6.40 16.86 12.15
C ILE A 9 6.86 15.65 11.34
N ASN A 10 8.03 15.08 11.66
CA ASN A 10 8.55 13.90 10.97
C ASN A 10 7.63 12.69 11.11
N PHE A 11 7.00 12.52 12.28
CA PHE A 11 6.00 11.48 12.50
C PHE A 11 4.76 11.67 11.62
N LEU A 12 4.22 12.90 11.55
CA LEU A 12 3.06 13.20 10.69
C LEU A 12 3.37 12.99 9.21
N VAL A 13 4.54 13.43 8.75
CA VAL A 13 5.00 13.21 7.38
C VAL A 13 5.10 11.71 7.07
N ALA A 14 5.62 10.90 7.99
CA ALA A 14 5.68 9.45 7.81
C ALA A 14 4.28 8.80 7.73
N ALA A 15 3.34 9.23 8.57
CA ALA A 15 1.97 8.72 8.55
C ALA A 15 1.23 9.10 7.26
N LEU A 16 1.37 10.34 6.81
CA LEU A 16 0.76 10.82 5.56
C LEU A 16 1.38 10.15 4.34
N SER A 17 2.70 10.01 4.30
CA SER A 17 3.41 9.36 3.19
C SER A 17 3.02 7.88 3.08
N SER A 18 3.00 7.15 4.21
CA SER A 18 2.57 5.74 4.22
C SER A 18 1.10 5.58 3.82
N CYS A 19 0.22 6.50 4.22
CA CYS A 19 -1.18 6.50 3.77
C CYS A 19 -1.28 6.72 2.25
N GLY A 20 -0.57 7.72 1.71
CA GLY A 20 -0.56 8.00 0.28
C GLY A 20 -0.03 6.83 -0.55
N LEU A 21 1.02 6.16 -0.08
CA LEU A 21 1.54 4.97 -0.72
C LEU A 21 0.55 3.79 -0.67
N LEU A 22 -0.20 3.62 0.43
CA LEU A 22 -1.27 2.60 0.52
C LEU A 22 -2.38 2.86 -0.50
N ILE A 23 -2.82 4.11 -0.63
CA ILE A 23 -3.84 4.50 -1.62
C ILE A 23 -3.33 4.23 -3.03
N LEU A 24 -2.11 4.67 -3.33
CA LEU A 24 -1.49 4.43 -4.63
C LEU A 24 -1.33 2.92 -4.89
N TRP A 25 -1.04 2.12 -3.88
CA TRP A 25 -0.89 0.68 -4.03
C TRP A 25 -2.22 -0.05 -4.26
N PHE A 26 -3.26 0.24 -3.47
CA PHE A 26 -4.51 -0.55 -3.47
C PHE A 26 -5.64 0.02 -4.31
N ASP A 27 -5.71 1.35 -4.44
CA ASP A 27 -6.82 2.04 -5.06
C ASP A 27 -6.47 2.60 -6.45
N THR A 28 -5.22 2.47 -6.89
CA THR A 28 -4.81 2.84 -8.25
C THR A 28 -4.20 1.66 -9.02
N ASN A 29 -4.32 1.68 -10.36
CA ASN A 29 -3.70 0.70 -11.25
C ASN A 29 -2.20 0.97 -11.50
N PHE A 30 -1.59 1.85 -10.69
CA PHE A 30 -0.19 2.28 -10.82
C PHE A 30 0.77 1.10 -10.98
N LEU A 31 0.61 0.04 -10.16
CA LEU A 31 1.49 -1.11 -10.22
C LEU A 31 1.43 -1.81 -11.59
N ILE A 32 0.23 -1.96 -12.16
CA ILE A 32 0.03 -2.60 -13.46
C ILE A 32 0.63 -1.73 -14.57
N ASP A 33 0.37 -0.43 -14.52
CA ASP A 33 0.85 0.53 -15.52
C ASP A 33 2.39 0.63 -15.52
N TYR A 34 3.01 0.61 -14.34
CA TYR A 34 4.47 0.61 -14.23
C TYR A 34 5.09 -0.70 -14.71
N LEU A 35 4.50 -1.86 -14.37
CA LEU A 35 5.01 -3.14 -14.86
C LEU A 35 4.88 -3.26 -16.39
N LYS A 36 3.81 -2.72 -16.97
CA LYS A 36 3.67 -2.58 -18.44
C LYS A 36 4.75 -1.68 -19.03
N LEU A 37 5.01 -0.52 -18.42
CA LEU A 37 6.03 0.42 -18.86
C LEU A 37 7.43 -0.21 -18.89
N PHE A 38 7.79 -0.95 -17.84
CA PHE A 38 9.09 -1.60 -17.74
C PHE A 38 9.20 -2.90 -18.57
N ARG A 39 8.16 -3.31 -19.30
CA ARG A 39 8.10 -4.59 -20.04
C ARG A 39 8.46 -5.81 -19.18
N LEU A 40 8.20 -5.74 -17.87
CA LEU A 40 8.34 -6.89 -16.96
C LEU A 40 7.15 -7.87 -17.07
N THR A 41 6.31 -7.71 -18.09
CA THR A 41 5.20 -8.59 -18.45
C THR A 41 5.60 -10.06 -18.61
N ARG A 42 6.87 -10.36 -18.91
CA ARG A 42 7.36 -11.74 -19.00
C ARG A 42 7.59 -12.42 -17.64
N PHE A 43 7.88 -11.63 -16.59
CA PHE A 43 8.13 -12.13 -15.23
C PHE A 43 6.89 -12.06 -14.34
N THR A 44 5.84 -11.39 -14.79
CA THR A 44 4.63 -11.13 -14.01
C THR A 44 3.40 -11.66 -14.75
N TYR A 45 2.39 -12.12 -14.01
CA TYR A 45 1.18 -12.74 -14.57
C TYR A 45 0.22 -11.74 -15.26
N ILE A 46 0.73 -10.65 -15.84
CA ILE A 46 -0.08 -9.54 -16.36
C ILE A 46 -0.83 -9.94 -17.62
N GLU A 47 -0.21 -10.67 -18.54
CA GLU A 47 -0.89 -11.10 -19.78
C GLU A 47 -2.06 -12.05 -19.50
N GLU A 48 -1.95 -12.86 -18.45
CA GLU A 48 -3.02 -13.77 -18.03
C GLU A 48 -4.08 -13.03 -17.22
N TYR A 49 -3.68 -12.05 -16.41
CA TYR A 49 -4.59 -11.13 -15.73
C TYR A 49 -5.45 -10.35 -16.73
N GLU A 50 -4.87 -9.84 -17.83
CA GLU A 50 -5.64 -9.12 -18.85
C GLU A 50 -6.66 -10.01 -19.57
N LYS A 51 -6.33 -11.30 -19.77
CA LYS A 51 -7.28 -12.27 -20.33
C LYS A 51 -8.42 -12.54 -19.36
N GLU A 52 -8.12 -12.75 -18.08
CA GLU A 52 -9.16 -12.93 -17.07
C GLU A 52 -9.98 -11.65 -16.81
N LEU A 53 -9.40 -10.47 -17.01
CA LEU A 53 -10.11 -9.20 -16.92
C LEU A 53 -11.17 -9.06 -18.03
N PHE A 54 -10.95 -9.69 -19.19
CA PHE A 54 -11.96 -9.74 -20.25
C PHE A 54 -13.18 -10.58 -19.83
N ASP A 55 -12.96 -11.68 -19.13
CA ASP A 55 -14.02 -12.57 -18.65
C ASP A 55 -14.68 -12.07 -17.35
N ASN A 56 -13.92 -11.40 -16.48
CA ASN A 56 -14.33 -10.86 -15.19
C ASN A 56 -13.80 -9.42 -15.00
N PRO A 57 -14.51 -8.38 -15.46
CA PRO A 57 -14.01 -7.00 -15.42
C PRO A 57 -13.84 -6.43 -14.00
N ASP A 58 -14.46 -7.05 -13.00
CA ASP A 58 -14.40 -6.61 -11.61
C ASP A 58 -13.23 -7.21 -10.82
N ILE A 59 -12.47 -8.16 -11.40
CA ILE A 59 -11.35 -8.79 -10.69
C ILE A 59 -10.20 -7.80 -10.48
N LYS A 60 -9.74 -7.65 -9.23
CA LYS A 60 -8.57 -6.83 -8.92
C LYS A 60 -7.30 -7.65 -9.10
N PHE A 61 -6.23 -6.98 -9.51
CA PHE A 61 -4.92 -7.61 -9.70
C PHE A 61 -4.42 -8.39 -8.49
N PHE A 62 -4.55 -7.82 -7.28
CA PHE A 62 -4.12 -8.51 -6.06
C PHE A 62 -4.96 -9.76 -5.76
N ASP A 63 -6.25 -9.75 -6.07
CA ASP A 63 -7.13 -10.91 -5.88
C ASP A 63 -6.76 -12.01 -6.88
N PHE A 64 -6.48 -11.65 -8.13
CA PHE A 64 -5.99 -12.59 -9.15
C PHE A 64 -4.64 -13.23 -8.76
N VAL A 65 -3.67 -12.43 -8.33
CA VAL A 65 -2.35 -12.93 -7.91
C VAL A 65 -2.46 -13.88 -6.72
N LEU A 66 -3.39 -13.61 -5.79
CA LEU A 66 -3.66 -14.49 -4.66
C LEU A 66 -4.28 -15.84 -5.07
N ILE A 67 -5.20 -15.83 -6.04
CA ILE A 67 -5.83 -17.05 -6.56
C ILE A 67 -4.78 -17.91 -7.27
N LYS A 68 -3.92 -17.28 -8.07
CA LYS A 68 -2.93 -17.98 -8.88
C LYS A 68 -1.78 -18.53 -8.06
N GLU A 69 -1.25 -17.74 -7.14
CA GLU A 69 -0.10 -18.14 -6.33
C GLU A 69 -0.19 -17.56 -4.91
N PRO A 70 -0.77 -18.29 -3.94
CA PRO A 70 -1.02 -17.81 -2.59
C PRO A 70 0.24 -17.81 -1.68
N ASN A 71 1.35 -17.29 -2.20
CA ASN A 71 2.61 -17.13 -1.47
C ASN A 71 2.49 -16.09 -0.34
N PHE A 72 3.37 -16.21 0.66
CA PHE A 72 3.41 -15.28 1.80
C PHE A 72 3.58 -13.82 1.36
N LEU A 73 4.49 -13.57 0.41
CA LEU A 73 4.73 -12.22 -0.12
C LEU A 73 3.51 -11.67 -0.87
N ASN A 74 2.82 -12.50 -1.66
CA ASN A 74 1.60 -12.10 -2.36
C ASN A 74 0.48 -11.76 -1.37
N LYS A 75 0.31 -12.57 -0.31
CA LYS A 75 -0.60 -12.26 0.82
C LYS A 75 -0.23 -10.99 1.55
N LEU A 76 1.06 -10.71 1.68
CA LEU A 76 1.56 -9.49 2.32
C LEU A 76 1.24 -8.25 1.48
N LEU A 77 1.50 -8.32 0.17
CA LEU A 77 1.29 -7.21 -0.77
C LEU A 77 -0.19 -6.96 -1.08
N ALA A 78 -1.03 -8.00 -1.04
CA ALA A 78 -2.47 -7.90 -1.28
C ALA A 78 -3.25 -7.45 -0.03
N CYS A 79 -2.68 -7.57 1.17
CA CYS A 79 -3.36 -7.20 2.40
C CYS A 79 -3.02 -5.76 2.82
N PRO A 80 -3.99 -4.83 2.90
CA PRO A 80 -3.73 -3.43 3.27
C PRO A 80 -3.23 -3.27 4.72
N LEU A 81 -3.61 -4.19 5.61
CA LEU A 81 -3.12 -4.20 6.99
C LEU A 81 -1.64 -4.61 7.05
N CYS A 82 -1.30 -5.71 6.37
CA CYS A 82 0.07 -6.23 6.35
C CYS A 82 1.01 -5.24 5.67
N LEU A 83 0.67 -4.78 4.46
CA LEU A 83 1.48 -3.82 3.74
C LEU A 83 1.53 -2.49 4.49
N GLY A 84 0.43 -2.04 5.08
CA GLY A 84 0.37 -0.82 5.89
C GLY A 84 1.29 -0.86 7.11
N PHE A 85 1.41 -2.01 7.78
CA PHE A 85 2.36 -2.18 8.87
C PHE A 85 3.81 -2.03 8.40
N TRP A 86 4.19 -2.75 7.34
CA TRP A 86 5.56 -2.68 6.82
C TRP A 86 5.92 -1.29 6.28
N LEU A 87 4.95 -0.63 5.62
CA LEU A 87 5.15 0.68 5.03
C LEU A 87 5.24 1.78 6.10
N SER A 88 4.36 1.74 7.10
CA SER A 88 4.44 2.66 8.25
C SER A 88 5.72 2.44 9.07
N ALA A 89 6.13 1.18 9.29
CA ALA A 89 7.40 0.86 9.93
C ALA A 89 8.58 1.43 9.14
N PHE A 90 8.62 1.22 7.81
CA PHE A 90 9.68 1.73 6.94
C PHE A 90 9.75 3.27 6.96
N CYS A 91 8.62 3.95 6.75
CA CYS A 91 8.54 5.41 6.79
C CYS A 91 8.95 5.98 8.16
N CYS A 92 8.53 5.35 9.26
CA CYS A 92 8.90 5.78 10.61
C CYS A 92 10.39 5.61 10.92
N ILE A 93 10.97 4.46 10.55
CA ILE A 93 12.41 4.20 10.76
C ILE A 93 13.24 5.25 10.03
N LEU A 94 12.86 5.59 8.79
CA LEU A 94 13.55 6.61 8.01
C LEU A 94 13.42 8.02 8.62
N ALA A 95 12.22 8.39 9.11
CA ALA A 95 11.94 9.77 9.53
C ALA A 95 12.35 10.07 10.99
N THR A 96 12.18 9.12 11.92
CA THR A 96 12.35 9.36 13.37
C THR A 96 13.33 8.41 14.05
N LYS A 97 13.84 7.38 13.36
CA LYS A 97 14.79 6.37 13.88
C LYS A 97 14.34 5.66 15.17
N SER A 98 13.09 5.85 15.59
CA SER A 98 12.56 5.42 16.88
C SER A 98 11.50 4.35 16.67
N ILE A 99 11.80 3.13 17.11
CA ILE A 99 10.95 1.95 16.89
C ILE A 99 9.62 2.06 17.66
N LEU A 100 9.63 2.71 18.83
CA LEU A 100 8.43 2.87 19.66
C LEU A 100 7.32 3.67 18.96
N LEU A 101 7.69 4.62 18.08
CA LEU A 101 6.72 5.44 17.35
C LEU A 101 5.99 4.65 16.25
N ILE A 102 6.50 3.49 15.85
CA ILE A 102 5.85 2.63 14.84
C ILE A 102 4.48 2.18 15.34
N PHE A 103 4.37 1.79 16.62
CA PHE A 103 3.11 1.34 17.23
C PHE A 103 2.03 2.43 17.22
N SER A 104 2.42 3.70 17.30
CA SER A 104 1.49 4.83 17.23
C SER A 104 1.22 5.27 15.79
N CYS A 105 2.19 5.14 14.89
CA CYS A 105 2.06 5.55 13.49
C CYS A 105 1.14 4.62 12.70
N TYR A 106 1.33 3.31 12.86
CA TYR A 106 0.55 2.29 12.16
C TYR A 106 -0.97 2.46 12.28
N PRO A 107 -1.57 2.58 13.48
CA PRO A 107 -3.02 2.77 13.61
C PRO A 107 -3.46 4.11 13.03
N LEU A 108 -2.64 5.17 13.11
CA LEU A 108 -2.94 6.47 12.51
C LEU A 108 -2.99 6.39 10.98
N THR A 109 -1.99 5.75 10.35
CA THR A 109 -1.96 5.51 8.91
C THR A 109 -3.18 4.70 8.45
N LEU A 110 -3.51 3.62 9.17
CA LEU A 110 -4.69 2.82 8.85
C LEU A 110 -5.99 3.60 9.01
N PHE A 111 -6.12 4.37 10.09
CA PHE A 111 -7.30 5.19 10.32
C PHE A 111 -7.51 6.18 9.17
N LEU A 112 -6.45 6.87 8.74
CA LEU A 112 -6.50 7.76 7.58
C LEU A 112 -6.86 7.03 6.29
N TYR A 113 -6.27 5.86 6.04
CA TYR A 113 -6.57 5.04 4.87
C TYR A 113 -8.04 4.60 4.83
N TYR A 114 -8.58 4.11 5.95
CA TYR A 114 -9.99 3.70 6.02
C TYR A 114 -10.96 4.88 5.90
N ILE A 115 -10.62 6.06 6.43
CA ILE A 115 -11.41 7.28 6.20
C ILE A 115 -11.43 7.60 4.72
N PHE A 116 -10.27 7.63 4.06
CA PHE A 116 -10.17 7.92 2.64
C PHE A 116 -11.02 6.94 1.82
N LYS A 117 -10.88 5.65 2.08
CA LYS A 117 -11.66 4.59 1.42
C LYS A 117 -13.17 4.75 1.65
N ARG A 118 -13.57 5.17 2.85
CA ARG A 118 -14.99 5.45 3.17
C ARG A 118 -15.51 6.68 2.44
N CYS A 119 -14.70 7.73 2.30
CA CYS A 119 -15.05 8.90 1.50
C CYS A 119 -15.21 8.54 0.01
N GLN A 120 -14.32 7.71 -0.53
CA GLN A 120 -14.40 7.27 -1.94
C GLN A 120 -15.65 6.43 -2.22
N LYS A 121 -16.09 5.58 -1.27
CA LYS A 121 -17.29 4.75 -1.45
C LYS A 121 -18.60 5.54 -1.42
N ASN A 122 -18.60 6.75 -0.87
CA ASN A 122 -19.81 7.59 -0.76
C ASN A 122 -20.01 8.53 -1.97
N PHE A 123 -19.07 8.55 -2.91
CA PHE A 123 -19.20 9.20 -4.22
C PHE A 123 -19.54 8.15 -5.28
#